data_AF-A0A7Y2VG22-F1
#
_entry.id   AF-A0A7Y2VG22-F1
#
_cell.length_a   1.000
_cell.length_b   1.000
_cell.length_c   1.000
_cell.angle_alpha   90.00
_cell.angle_beta   90.00
_cell.angle_gamma   90.00
#
_symmetry.space_group_name_H-M   'P 1'
#
loop_
_entity.id
_entity.type
_entity.pdbx_description
1 polymer ?
#
loop_
_entity_poly.entity_id
_entity_poly.type
_entity_poly.pdbx_seq_one_letter_code
_entity_poly.pdbx_strand_id
1 'polypeptide(L)' 'MKLKVCGIKENPEAVGSLNPDYLGFIFWEPSARFVSHPPMGLPAGIKRVGVFVDASIPYILKQVRTFGLSLIQLHGK' A
#
# COMPACT_ATOMS: atom_id res chain seq x y z
N MET A 1 -14.58 -11.21 10.16
CA MET A 1 -13.99 -9.84 10.30
C MET A 1 -12.81 -9.73 9.35
N LYS A 2 -12.55 -8.56 8.76
CA LYS A 2 -11.37 -8.31 7.92
C LYS A 2 -10.52 -7.19 8.51
N LEU A 3 -9.19 -7.34 8.55
CA LEU A 3 -8.26 -6.40 9.17
C LEU A 3 -7.32 -5.75 8.15
N LYS A 4 -7.18 -4.43 8.22
CA LYS A 4 -6.24 -3.63 7.43
C LYS A 4 -5.28 -2.90 8.34
N VAL A 5 -3.97 -3.00 8.06
CA VAL A 5 -2.93 -2.16 8.67
C VAL A 5 -2.45 -1.15 7.61
N CYS A 6 -2.45 0.14 7.93
CA CYS A 6 -2.26 1.21 6.95
C CYS A 6 -1.07 2.11 7.27
N GLY A 7 -0.43 2.65 6.23
CA GLY A 7 0.72 3.54 6.37
C GLY A 7 1.99 2.79 6.76
N ILE A 8 2.10 1.54 6.30
CA ILE A 8 3.29 0.73 6.53
C ILE A 8 4.39 1.22 5.58
N LYS A 9 5.50 1.63 6.19
CA LYS A 9 6.72 2.07 5.51
C LYS A 9 7.89 1.19 5.93
N GLU A 10 8.07 1.04 7.24
CA GLU A 10 9.13 0.23 7.84
C GLU A 10 8.63 -1.18 8.14
N ASN A 11 9.47 -2.18 7.87
CA ASN A 11 9.24 -3.61 8.17
C ASN A 11 7.88 -4.19 7.72
N PRO A 12 7.46 -3.98 6.46
CA PRO A 12 6.20 -4.54 5.96
C PRO A 12 6.12 -6.07 6.07
N GLU A 13 7.25 -6.77 6.02
CA GLU A 13 7.35 -8.22 6.16
C GLU A 13 6.97 -8.68 7.57
N ALA A 14 7.50 -8.03 8.60
CA ALA A 14 7.20 -8.36 9.99
C ALA A 14 5.71 -8.14 10.31
N VAL A 15 5.12 -7.06 9.81
CA VAL A 15 3.67 -6.82 9.93
C VAL A 15 2.89 -7.85 9.12
N GLY A 16 3.37 -8.20 7.92
CA GLY A 16 2.79 -9.23 7.08
C GLY A 16 2.74 -10.60 7.75
N SER A 17 3.76 -10.97 8.53
CA SER A 17 3.79 -12.22 9.30
C SER A 17 2.69 -12.34 10.36
N LEU A 18 2.07 -11.23 10.75
CA LEU A 18 0.89 -11.23 11.64
C LEU A 18 -0.42 -11.56 10.91
N ASN A 19 -0.35 -11.84 9.61
CA ASN A 19 -1.48 -12.24 8.75
C ASN A 19 -2.67 -11.25 8.72
N PRO A 20 -2.46 -9.92 8.51
CA PRO A 20 -3.57 -9.03 8.21
C PRO A 20 -4.14 -9.36 6.82
N ASP A 21 -5.43 -9.07 6.60
CA ASP A 21 -6.03 -9.24 5.27
C ASP A 21 -5.49 -8.21 4.26
N TYR A 22 -5.13 -7.01 4.75
CA TYR A 22 -4.68 -5.91 3.91
C TYR A 22 -3.49 -5.14 4.50
N LEU A 23 -2.57 -4.74 3.62
CA LEU A 23 -1.50 -3.79 3.92
C LEU A 23 -1.62 -2.54 3.06
N GLY A 24 -1.64 -1.37 3.72
CA GLY A 24 -1.79 -0.06 3.08
C GLY A 24 -0.47 0.68 2.94
N PHE A 25 -0.17 1.06 1.69
CA PHE A 25 1.03 1.78 1.24
C PHE A 25 0.62 3.18 0.78
N ILE A 26 1.29 4.23 1.28
CA ILE A 26 0.92 5.61 0.99
C ILE A 26 1.77 6.17 -0.15
N PHE A 27 1.10 6.62 -1.22
CA PHE A 27 1.70 7.23 -2.41
C PHE A 27 1.39 8.73 -2.48
N TRP A 28 1.57 9.41 -1.36
CA TRP A 28 1.48 10.87 -1.25
C TRP A 28 2.75 11.39 -0.59
N GLU A 29 3.62 12.04 -1.37
CA GLU A 29 4.98 12.46 -0.96
C GLU A 29 5.02 13.30 0.34
N PRO A 30 4.05 14.19 0.63
CA PRO A 30 4.02 14.91 1.91
C PRO A 30 3.82 14.02 3.15
N SER A 31 3.41 12.76 3.00
CA SER A 31 3.26 11.84 4.12
C SER A 31 4.62 11.35 4.62
N ALA A 32 4.87 11.42 5.93
CA ALA A 32 6.04 10.78 6.56
C ALA A 32 6.10 9.25 6.32
N ARG A 33 4.96 8.65 5.96
CA ARG A 33 4.77 7.22 5.68
C ARG A 33 4.77 6.92 4.17
N PHE A 34 5.19 7.88 3.35
CA PHE A 34 5.38 7.67 1.90
C PHE A 34 6.35 6.51 1.64
N VAL A 35 5.99 5.66 0.69
CA VAL A 35 6.82 4.53 0.26
C VAL A 35 7.30 4.72 -1.18
N SER A 36 8.59 4.52 -1.38
CA SER A 36 9.28 4.67 -2.67
C SER A 36 9.56 3.33 -3.36
N HIS A 37 9.57 2.22 -2.62
CA HIS A 37 9.92 0.89 -3.14
C HIS A 37 8.91 -0.16 -2.66
N PRO A 38 8.62 -1.19 -3.48
CA PRO A 38 7.71 -2.25 -3.11
C PRO A 38 8.29 -3.14 -1.99
N PRO A 39 7.43 -3.65 -1.09
CA PRO A 39 7.85 -4.61 -0.08
C PRO A 39 8.27 -5.94 -0.72
N MET A 40 9.25 -6.61 -0.13
CA MET A 40 9.80 -7.86 -0.65
C MET A 40 9.37 -9.03 0.25
N GLY A 41 8.94 -10.15 -0.32
CA GLY A 41 8.69 -11.35 0.50
C GLY A 41 7.46 -11.28 1.42
N LEU A 42 6.43 -10.50 1.06
CA LEU A 42 5.14 -10.58 1.78
C LEU A 42 4.50 -11.97 1.64
N PRO A 43 3.91 -12.52 2.71
CA PRO A 43 3.15 -13.76 2.65
C PRO A 43 2.06 -13.74 1.58
N ALA A 44 1.82 -14.90 0.96
CA ALA A 44 0.72 -15.07 0.02
C ALA A 44 -0.63 -14.81 0.72
N GLY A 45 -1.58 -14.21 0.00
CA GLY A 45 -2.93 -13.96 0.50
C GLY A 45 -3.16 -12.56 1.09
N ILE A 46 -2.11 -11.82 1.44
CA ILE A 46 -2.23 -10.42 1.87
C ILE A 46 -2.51 -9.52 0.66
N LYS A 47 -3.59 -8.73 0.73
CA LYS A 47 -3.94 -7.79 -0.34
C LYS A 47 -3.24 -6.44 -0.12
N ARG A 48 -2.48 -6.00 -1.11
CA ARG A 48 -1.78 -4.70 -1.09
C ARG A 48 -2.74 -3.59 -1.50
N VAL A 49 -2.78 -2.51 -0.74
CA VAL A 49 -3.65 -1.35 -0.96
C VAL A 49 -2.80 -0.10 -1.14
N GLY A 50 -2.95 0.60 -2.27
CA GLY A 50 -2.32 1.91 -2.47
C GLY A 50 -3.24 3.04 -2.03
N VAL A 51 -2.73 3.97 -1.23
CA VAL A 51 -3.45 5.17 -0.79
C VAL A 51 -2.96 6.37 -1.57
N PHE A 52 -3.89 7.09 -2.21
CA PHE A 52 -3.60 8.22 -3.08
C PHE A 52 -4.41 9.44 -2.64
N VAL A 53 -3.80 10.63 -2.69
CA VAL A 53 -4.44 11.92 -2.42
C VAL A 53 -4.31 12.76 -3.67
N ASP A 54 -5.43 13.05 -4.34
CA ASP A 54 -5.51 13.87 -5.56
C ASP A 54 -4.50 13.50 -6.66
N ALA A 55 -4.13 12.22 -6.74
CA ALA A 55 -3.13 11.74 -7.68
C ALA A 55 -3.71 11.56 -9.09
N SER A 56 -2.91 11.80 -10.11
CA SER A 56 -3.32 11.56 -11.49
C SER A 56 -3.51 10.06 -11.79
N ILE A 57 -4.48 9.74 -12.65
CA ILE A 57 -4.74 8.34 -13.07
C ILE A 57 -3.47 7.67 -13.62
N PRO A 58 -2.63 8.31 -14.49
CA PRO A 58 -1.40 7.69 -14.95
C PRO A 58 -0.43 7.32 -13.82
N TYR A 59 -0.33 8.15 -12.79
CA TYR A 59 0.50 7.86 -11.62
C TYR A 59 -0.06 6.68 -10.82
N ILE A 60 -1.37 6.65 -10.56
CA ILE A 60 -2.03 5.53 -9.87
C ILE A 60 -1.78 4.22 -10.61
N LEU A 61 -2.00 4.19 -11.94
CA LEU A 61 -1.79 3.00 -12.76
C LEU A 61 -0.33 2.53 -12.77
N LYS A 62 0.63 3.46 -12.74
CA LYS A 62 2.05 3.13 -12.58
C LYS A 62 2.29 2.43 -11.25
N GLN A 63 1.81 2.98 -10.14
CA GLN A 63 2.00 2.39 -8.81
C GLN A 63 1.29 1.04 -8.66
N VAL A 64 0.10 0.88 -9.23
CA VAL A 64 -0.62 -0.41 -9.26
C VAL A 64 0.25 -1.51 -9.86
N ARG A 65 0.88 -1.24 -11.01
CA ARG A 65 1.78 -2.20 -11.67
C ARG A 65 3.08 -2.41 -10.88
N THR A 66 3.72 -1.33 -10.44
CA THR A 66 5.02 -1.41 -9.75
C THR A 66 4.93 -2.13 -8.40
N PHE A 67 3.85 -1.93 -7.64
CA PHE A 67 3.69 -2.51 -6.30
C PHE A 67 2.83 -3.77 -6.26
N GLY A 68 2.24 -4.18 -7.40
CA GLY A 68 1.30 -5.29 -7.46
C GLY A 68 0.07 -5.04 -6.58
N LEU A 69 -0.48 -3.83 -6.65
CA LEU A 69 -1.61 -3.44 -5.79
C LEU A 69 -2.87 -4.22 -6.17
N SER A 70 -3.55 -4.76 -5.16
CA SER A 70 -4.83 -5.45 -5.34
C SER A 70 -6.01 -4.49 -5.22
N LEU A 71 -5.86 -3.40 -4.48
CA LEU A 71 -6.85 -2.34 -4.32
C LEU A 71 -6.18 -0.96 -4.33
N ILE A 72 -6.97 0.05 -4.64
CA ILE A 72 -6.62 1.46 -4.44
C ILE A 72 -7.60 2.10 -3.47
N GLN A 73 -7.13 3.07 -2.69
CA GLN A 73 -7.90 3.89 -1.78
C GLN A 73 -7.68 5.35 -2.17
N LEU A 74 -8.72 5.99 -2.69
CA LEU A 74 -8.73 7.42 -3.00
C LEU A 74 -9.12 8.19 -1.74
N HIS A 75 -8.24 9.07 -1.30
CA HIS A 75 -8.37 9.84 -0.05
C HIS A 75 -8.36 11.36 -0.31
N GLY A 76 -8.43 11.74 -1.58
CA GLY A 76 -8.55 13.12 -2.05
C GLY A 76 -10.00 13.62 -2.09
N LYS A 77 -10.22 14.70 -2.83
CA LYS A 77 -11.55 15.30 -3.05
C LYS A 77 -12.19 14.85 -4.35
#